data_AF-A0A9P8T5I5-F1
#
_entry.id   AF-A0A9P8T5I5-F1
#
_cell.length_a   1.000
_cell.length_b   1.000
_cell.length_c   1.000
_cell.angle_alpha   90.00
_cell.angle_beta   90.00
_cell.angle_gamma   90.00
#
_symmetry.space_group_name_H-M   'P 1'
#
loop_
_entity.id
_entity.type
_entity.pdbx_description
1 polymer ?
#
loop_
_entity_poly.entity_id
_entity_poly.type
_entity_poly.pdbx_seq_one_letter_code
_entity_poly.pdbx_strand_id
1 'polypeptide(L)'
;METVSSKELLKRFLFESKDFRQLMTRDRFHSIVHLCCRNRLSTEKENQLYNMLLRQKEQTMDSVEGHIDRLELDSTGELNEDTVVELGDSSLEQLIYSLDALNTSLEAQIQSVEEQSKQELEEINEQIDTLNDLRYGKINFSSSIDSLYSELHQLETQLLEMGR
;
A
#
# COMPACT_ATOMS: atom_id res chain seq x y z
N MET A 1 14.37 -32.91 -27.14
CA MET A 1 14.03 -31.72 -26.33
C MET A 1 13.50 -32.24 -25.01
N GLU A 2 14.20 -31.98 -23.91
CA GLU A 2 13.75 -32.42 -22.58
C GLU A 2 12.54 -31.59 -22.15
N THR A 3 11.40 -32.24 -21.94
CA THR A 3 10.19 -31.63 -21.39
C THR A 3 10.42 -31.35 -19.91
N VAL A 4 10.85 -30.12 -19.57
CA VAL A 4 11.00 -29.69 -18.19
C VAL A 4 9.60 -29.46 -17.61
N SER A 5 9.27 -30.19 -16.55
CA SER A 5 7.99 -30.01 -15.83
C SER A 5 7.92 -28.61 -15.23
N SER A 6 6.75 -27.95 -15.31
CA SER A 6 6.54 -26.63 -14.69
C SER A 6 6.86 -26.63 -13.19
N LYS A 7 6.67 -27.76 -12.51
CA LYS A 7 7.07 -27.93 -11.10
C LYS A 7 8.59 -27.86 -10.93
N GLU A 8 9.33 -28.48 -11.84
CA GLU A 8 10.80 -28.48 -11.84
C GLU A 8 11.35 -27.06 -12.11
N LEU A 9 10.68 -26.29 -12.97
CA LEU A 9 11.02 -24.89 -13.20
C LEU A 9 10.83 -24.03 -11.95
N LEU A 10 9.70 -24.20 -11.24
CA LEU A 10 9.42 -23.49 -9.99
C LEU A 10 10.42 -23.88 -8.88
N LYS A 11 10.78 -25.15 -8.78
CA LYS A 11 11.82 -25.62 -7.85
C LYS A 11 13.17 -24.99 -8.18
N ARG A 12 13.60 -25.04 -9.44
CA ARG A 12 14.85 -24.40 -9.87
C ARG A 12 14.86 -22.91 -9.58
N PHE A 13 13.77 -22.21 -9.86
CA PHE A 13 13.67 -20.78 -9.53
C PHE A 13 13.82 -20.52 -8.03
N LEU A 14 13.20 -21.32 -7.17
CA LEU A 14 13.37 -21.21 -5.72
C LEU A 14 14.80 -21.45 -5.27
N PHE A 15 15.46 -22.50 -5.79
CA PHE A 15 16.84 -22.81 -5.45
C PHE A 15 17.86 -21.83 -6.03
N GLU A 16 17.57 -21.24 -7.20
CA GLU A 16 18.38 -20.19 -7.81
C GLU A 16 18.12 -18.80 -7.21
N SER A 17 16.96 -18.60 -6.56
CA SER A 17 16.65 -17.37 -5.85
C SER A 17 17.52 -17.25 -4.58
N LYS A 18 18.54 -16.39 -4.68
CA LYS A 18 19.48 -15.89 -3.65
C LYS A 18 19.57 -16.72 -2.37
N ASP A 19 20.69 -17.42 -2.21
CA ASP A 19 21.07 -18.11 -0.99
C ASP A 19 21.02 -17.15 0.22
N PHE A 20 20.56 -17.63 1.39
CA PHE A 20 20.48 -16.85 2.62
C PHE A 20 21.83 -16.24 2.97
N ARG A 21 22.93 -16.95 2.69
CA ARG A 21 24.29 -16.46 2.91
C ARG A 21 24.65 -15.28 2.01
N GLN A 22 24.02 -15.15 0.84
CA GLN A 22 24.17 -14.01 -0.05
C GLN A 22 23.29 -12.82 0.38
N LEU A 23 22.11 -13.08 0.95
CA LEU A 23 21.22 -12.04 1.46
C LEU A 23 21.73 -11.44 2.79
N MET A 24 22.18 -12.31 3.69
CA MET A 24 22.63 -11.98 5.03
C MET A 24 23.90 -12.76 5.36
N THR A 25 25.04 -12.16 5.03
CA THR A 25 26.36 -12.67 5.43
C THR A 25 26.52 -12.59 6.94
N ARG A 26 27.42 -13.42 7.48
CA ARG A 26 27.72 -13.42 8.92
C ARG A 26 28.23 -12.06 9.40
N ASP A 27 29.06 -11.39 8.61
CA ASP A 27 29.60 -10.06 8.97
C ASP A 27 28.52 -8.99 9.02
N ARG A 28 27.54 -9.07 8.11
CA ARG A 28 26.38 -8.17 8.09
C ARG A 28 25.46 -8.44 9.27
N PHE A 29 25.24 -9.71 9.60
CA PHE A 29 24.47 -10.11 10.78
C PHE A 29 25.16 -9.62 12.07
N HIS A 30 26.48 -9.81 12.19
CA HIS A 30 27.27 -9.33 13.31
C HIS A 30 27.17 -7.82 13.48
N SER A 31 27.28 -7.06 12.39
CA SER A 31 27.15 -5.60 12.40
C SER A 31 25.77 -5.14 12.91
N ILE A 32 24.70 -5.83 12.52
CA ILE A 32 23.33 -5.53 12.97
C ILE A 32 23.16 -5.87 14.46
N VAL A 33 23.64 -7.03 14.90
CA VAL A 33 23.57 -7.44 16.31
C VAL A 33 24.40 -6.51 17.18
N HIS A 34 25.58 -6.09 16.72
CA HIS A 34 26.41 -5.11 17.42
C HIS A 34 25.70 -3.74 17.54
N LEU A 35 25.02 -3.29 16.49
CA LEU A 35 24.25 -2.04 16.49
C LEU A 35 23.06 -2.09 17.45
N CYS A 36 22.25 -3.16 17.39
CA CYS A 36 21.01 -3.30 18.15
C CYS A 36 21.26 -3.72 19.61
N CYS A 37 22.22 -4.62 19.85
CA CYS A 37 22.48 -5.22 21.15
C CYS A 37 23.71 -4.64 21.86
N ARG A 38 24.45 -3.70 21.25
CA ARG A 38 25.61 -3.00 21.83
C ARG A 38 26.59 -3.94 22.55
N ASN A 39 27.00 -5.03 21.90
CA ASN A 39 27.91 -6.06 22.46
C ASN A 39 27.43 -6.80 23.72
N ARG A 40 26.13 -6.77 24.03
CA ARG A 40 25.57 -7.54 25.14
C ARG A 40 25.38 -9.03 24.83
N LEU A 41 25.46 -9.40 23.56
CA LEU A 41 25.41 -10.80 23.15
C LEU A 41 26.81 -11.39 23.08
N SER A 42 27.00 -12.59 23.64
CA SER A 42 28.22 -13.35 23.40
C SER A 42 28.26 -13.85 21.97
N THR A 43 29.46 -13.96 21.40
CA THR A 43 29.69 -14.48 20.04
C THR A 43 29.09 -15.87 19.85
N GLU A 44 29.04 -16.69 20.90
CA GLU A 44 28.41 -18.01 20.86
C GLU A 44 26.90 -17.95 20.67
N LYS A 45 26.21 -17.06 21.40
CA LYS A 45 24.76 -16.86 21.24
C LYS A 45 24.40 -16.24 19.89
N GLU A 46 25.26 -15.35 19.40
CA GLU A 46 25.11 -14.75 18.08
C GLU A 46 25.22 -15.82 16.98
N ASN A 47 26.19 -16.72 17.09
CA ASN A 47 26.34 -17.85 16.17
C ASN A 47 25.13 -18.80 16.24
N GLN A 48 24.62 -19.07 17.43
CA GLN A 48 23.39 -19.86 17.59
C GLN A 48 22.20 -19.20 16.89
N LEU A 49 22.01 -17.90 17.06
CA LEU A 49 20.95 -17.14 16.39
C LEU A 49 21.10 -17.17 14.87
N TYR A 50 22.31 -16.95 14.35
CA TYR A 50 22.55 -17.00 12.90
C TYR A 50 22.25 -18.39 12.33
N ASN A 51 22.71 -19.45 13.01
CA ASN A 51 22.43 -20.82 12.61
C ASN A 51 20.95 -21.20 12.73
N MET A 52 20.25 -20.67 13.73
CA MET A 52 18.79 -20.84 13.86
C MET A 52 18.05 -20.19 12.70
N LEU A 53 18.43 -18.97 12.30
CA LEU A 53 17.83 -18.28 11.15
C LEU A 53 18.10 -19.04 9.84
N LEU A 54 19.32 -19.55 9.67
CA LEU A 54 19.68 -20.36 8.51
C LEU A 54 18.83 -21.64 8.44
N ARG A 55 18.69 -22.35 9.56
CA ARG A 55 17.85 -23.56 9.66
C ARG A 55 16.37 -23.26 9.45
N GLN A 56 15.86 -22.14 9.95
CA GLN A 56 14.48 -21.71 9.75
C GLN A 56 14.19 -21.43 8.26
N LYS A 57 15.15 -20.82 7.56
CA LYS A 57 15.07 -20.61 6.12
C LYS A 57 15.03 -21.94 5.37
N GLU A 58 15.91 -22.88 5.71
CA GLU A 58 15.93 -24.22 5.12
C GLU A 58 14.59 -24.94 5.32
N GLN A 59 14.06 -24.96 6.55
CA GLN A 59 12.75 -25.57 6.85
C GLN A 59 11.60 -24.92 6.08
N THR A 60 11.64 -23.61 5.89
CA THR A 60 10.63 -22.89 5.10
C THR A 60 10.75 -23.24 3.63
N MET A 61 11.98 -23.41 3.12
CA MET A 61 12.24 -23.81 1.75
C MET A 61 11.74 -25.24 1.48
N ASP A 62 12.04 -26.18 2.37
CA ASP A 62 11.54 -27.56 2.31
C ASP A 62 10.00 -27.59 2.36
N SER A 63 9.40 -26.72 3.18
CA SER A 63 7.95 -26.60 3.25
C SER A 63 7.35 -26.10 1.94
N VAL A 64 7.92 -25.03 1.34
CA VAL A 64 7.46 -24.48 0.07
C VAL A 64 7.63 -25.49 -1.07
N GLU A 65 8.74 -26.24 -1.08
CA GLU A 65 8.94 -27.33 -2.04
C GLU A 65 7.83 -28.39 -1.92
N GLY A 66 7.49 -28.80 -0.69
CA GLY A 66 6.40 -29.72 -0.44
C GLY A 66 5.02 -29.19 -0.89
N HIS A 67 4.80 -27.87 -0.87
CA HIS A 67 3.59 -27.26 -1.42
C HIS A 67 3.58 -27.26 -2.96
N ILE A 68 4.74 -27.09 -3.60
CA ILE A 68 4.89 -27.18 -5.06
C ILE A 68 4.64 -28.60 -5.56
N ASP A 69 5.08 -29.60 -4.82
CA ASP A 69 4.81 -31.00 -5.18
C ASP A 69 3.31 -31.31 -5.11
N ARG A 70 2.60 -30.70 -4.15
CA ARG A 70 1.16 -30.83 -3.94
C ARG A 70 0.30 -29.94 -4.82
N LEU A 71 0.88 -29.01 -5.58
CA LEU A 71 0.13 -28.22 -6.55
C LEU A 71 -0.42 -29.17 -7.61
N GLU A 72 -1.74 -29.35 -7.60
CA GLU A 72 -2.47 -29.83 -8.77
C GLU A 72 -2.44 -28.70 -9.77
N LEU A 73 -1.42 -28.71 -10.62
CA LEU A 73 -1.43 -27.89 -11.82
C LEU A 73 -2.49 -28.51 -12.70
N ASP A 74 -3.61 -27.80 -12.91
CA ASP A 74 -4.48 -28.09 -14.03
C ASP A 74 -3.58 -28.12 -15.26
N SER A 75 -3.37 -29.32 -15.79
CA SER A 75 -3.03 -29.45 -17.20
C SER A 75 -4.11 -28.66 -17.89
N THR A 76 -3.77 -27.52 -18.51
CA THR A 76 -4.70 -26.70 -19.28
C THR A 76 -5.63 -27.64 -20.02
N GLY A 77 -6.85 -27.77 -19.49
CA GLY A 77 -7.79 -28.77 -19.90
C GLY A 77 -8.07 -28.54 -21.37
N GLU A 78 -7.86 -29.58 -22.16
CA GLU A 78 -8.23 -29.63 -23.58
C GLU A 78 -7.59 -28.50 -24.42
N LEU A 79 -6.31 -28.67 -24.75
CA LEU A 79 -5.92 -28.36 -26.12
C LEU A 79 -6.74 -29.30 -27.02
N ASN A 80 -7.93 -28.84 -27.43
CA ASN A 80 -8.64 -29.39 -28.58
C ASN A 80 -7.61 -29.53 -29.70
N GLU A 81 -7.25 -30.78 -30.04
CA GLU A 81 -6.34 -31.09 -31.15
C GLU A 81 -6.86 -30.57 -32.51
N ASP A 82 -8.09 -30.04 -32.55
CA ASP A 82 -8.71 -29.36 -33.70
C ASP A 82 -8.58 -27.83 -33.68
N THR A 83 -7.99 -27.21 -32.65
CA THR A 83 -7.70 -25.76 -32.70
C THR A 83 -6.34 -25.57 -33.35
N VAL A 84 -6.30 -25.69 -34.67
CA VAL A 84 -5.32 -24.95 -35.45
C VAL A 84 -5.60 -23.48 -35.15
N VAL A 85 -4.90 -22.91 -34.18
CA VAL A 85 -4.84 -21.47 -34.02
C VAL A 85 -4.03 -20.98 -35.21
N GLU A 86 -4.73 -20.77 -36.33
CA GLU A 86 -4.26 -19.85 -37.34
C GLU A 86 -4.16 -18.50 -36.64
N LEU A 87 -2.96 -18.17 -36.15
CA LEU A 87 -2.58 -16.84 -35.70
C LEU A 87 -2.65 -15.93 -36.94
N GLY A 88 -3.86 -15.55 -37.31
CA GLY A 88 -4.12 -14.44 -38.21
C GLY A 88 -3.85 -13.13 -37.46
N ASP A 89 -3.33 -12.14 -38.16
CA ASP A 89 -3.00 -10.80 -37.64
C ASP A 89 -4.18 -10.14 -36.87
N SER A 90 -5.41 -10.59 -37.12
CA SER A 90 -6.65 -10.19 -36.43
C SER A 90 -6.70 -10.51 -34.92
N SER A 91 -6.00 -11.55 -34.43
CA SER A 91 -5.96 -11.87 -32.99
C SER A 91 -5.03 -10.94 -32.20
N LEU A 92 -3.97 -10.45 -32.86
CA LEU A 92 -3.05 -9.45 -32.28
C LEU A 92 -3.70 -8.06 -32.26
N GLU A 93 -4.43 -7.70 -33.31
CA GLU A 93 -5.22 -6.47 -33.33
C GLU A 93 -6.27 -6.44 -32.22
N GLN A 94 -7.02 -7.54 -32.01
CA GLN A 94 -7.98 -7.62 -30.89
C GLN A 94 -7.32 -7.48 -29.51
N LEU A 95 -6.11 -8.03 -29.34
CA LEU A 95 -5.35 -7.85 -28.10
C LEU A 95 -4.91 -6.38 -27.91
N ILE A 96 -4.48 -5.72 -28.98
CA ILE A 96 -4.12 -4.29 -28.96
C ILE A 96 -5.35 -3.45 -28.59
N TYR A 97 -6.50 -3.68 -29.21
CA TYR A 97 -7.75 -2.97 -28.87
C TYR A 97 -8.16 -3.19 -27.41
N SER A 98 -7.96 -4.40 -26.88
CA SER A 98 -8.27 -4.71 -25.48
C SER A 98 -7.32 -4.00 -24.51
N LEU A 99 -6.05 -3.88 -24.88
CA LEU A 99 -5.04 -3.14 -24.10
C LEU A 99 -5.30 -1.63 -24.16
N ASP A 100 -5.69 -1.08 -25.30
CA ASP A 100 -6.04 0.34 -25.45
C ASP A 100 -7.30 0.70 -24.65
N ALA A 101 -8.32 -0.17 -24.66
CA ALA A 101 -9.51 -0.01 -23.85
C ALA A 101 -9.20 -0.04 -22.35
N LEU A 102 -8.31 -0.94 -21.93
CA LEU A 102 -7.83 -1.00 -20.54
C LEU A 102 -7.06 0.27 -20.17
N ASN A 103 -6.17 0.73 -21.05
CA ASN A 103 -5.37 1.94 -20.80
C ASN A 103 -6.27 3.18 -20.66
N THR A 104 -7.26 3.33 -21.53
CA THR A 104 -8.28 4.40 -21.45
C THR A 104 -9.08 4.32 -20.14
N SER A 105 -9.46 3.11 -19.73
CA SER A 105 -10.17 2.91 -18.45
C SER A 105 -9.31 3.27 -17.25
N LEU A 106 -8.01 2.98 -17.29
CA LEU A 106 -7.07 3.33 -16.21
C LEU A 106 -6.84 4.84 -16.16
N GLU A 107 -6.64 5.50 -17.30
CA GLU A 107 -6.51 6.96 -17.38
C GLU A 107 -7.75 7.67 -16.81
N ALA A 108 -8.95 7.19 -17.13
CA ALA A 108 -10.19 7.74 -16.58
C ALA A 108 -10.28 7.56 -15.05
N GLN A 109 -9.85 6.42 -14.51
CA GLN A 109 -9.80 6.20 -13.06
C GLN A 109 -8.77 7.10 -12.38
N ILE A 110 -7.58 7.26 -12.98
CA ILE A 110 -6.55 8.17 -12.47
C ILE A 110 -7.10 9.59 -12.40
N GLN A 111 -7.71 10.07 -13.48
CA GLN A 111 -8.28 11.42 -13.53
C GLN A 111 -9.38 11.61 -12.48
N SER A 112 -10.24 10.61 -12.26
CA SER A 112 -11.26 10.67 -11.20
C SER A 112 -10.65 10.78 -9.79
N VAL A 113 -9.56 10.07 -9.53
CA VAL A 113 -8.85 10.12 -8.23
C VAL A 113 -8.14 11.46 -8.04
N GLU A 114 -7.54 12.00 -9.11
CA GLU A 114 -6.92 13.32 -9.08
C GLU A 114 -7.93 14.44 -8.79
N GLU A 115 -9.11 14.38 -9.42
CA GLU A 115 -10.19 15.35 -9.19
C GLU A 115 -10.69 15.29 -7.74
N GLN A 116 -10.92 14.08 -7.20
CA GLN A 116 -11.30 13.89 -5.81
C GLN A 116 -10.23 14.41 -4.84
N SER A 117 -8.96 14.12 -5.10
CA SER A 117 -7.85 14.59 -4.27
C SER A 117 -7.75 16.11 -4.28
N LYS A 118 -7.98 16.74 -5.44
CA LYS A 118 -8.01 18.20 -5.57
C LYS A 118 -9.16 18.80 -4.77
N GLN A 119 -10.35 18.22 -4.85
CA GLN A 119 -11.51 18.67 -4.09
C GLN A 119 -11.26 18.56 -2.57
N GLU A 120 -10.71 17.43 -2.09
CA GLU A 120 -10.36 17.27 -0.67
C GLU A 120 -9.32 18.30 -0.21
N LEU A 121 -8.33 18.61 -1.06
CA LEU A 121 -7.34 19.65 -0.76
C LEU A 121 -7.97 21.05 -0.70
N GLU A 122 -8.91 21.37 -1.59
CA GLU A 122 -9.67 22.62 -1.54
C GLU A 122 -10.48 22.73 -0.24
N GLU A 123 -11.18 21.67 0.17
CA GLU A 123 -11.93 21.60 1.43
C GLU A 123 -11.02 21.78 2.66
N ILE A 124 -9.86 21.12 2.68
CA ILE A 124 -8.87 21.28 3.75
C ILE A 124 -8.37 22.73 3.78
N ASN A 125 -8.15 23.34 2.63
CA ASN A 125 -7.64 24.71 2.56
C ASN A 125 -8.69 25.73 3.06
N GLU A 126 -9.97 25.54 2.74
CA GLU A 126 -11.07 26.34 3.30
C GLU A 126 -11.17 26.16 4.83
N GLN A 127 -10.99 24.95 5.34
CA GLN A 127 -10.94 24.71 6.79
C GLN A 127 -9.73 25.39 7.45
N ILE A 128 -8.58 25.41 6.78
CA ILE A 128 -7.39 26.13 7.27
C ILE A 128 -7.64 27.64 7.27
N ASP A 129 -8.27 28.19 6.24
CA ASP A 129 -8.59 29.62 6.15
C ASP A 129 -9.59 30.04 7.23
N THR A 130 -10.65 29.25 7.46
CA THR A 130 -11.60 29.51 8.55
C THR A 130 -10.93 29.42 9.93
N LEU A 131 -10.03 28.44 10.14
CA LEU A 131 -9.23 28.33 11.37
C LEU A 131 -8.24 29.49 11.53
N ASN A 132 -7.66 29.98 10.45
CA ASN A 132 -6.79 31.16 10.46
C ASN A 132 -7.58 32.43 10.77
N ASP A 133 -8.79 32.61 10.23
CA ASP A 133 -9.66 33.74 10.57
C ASP A 133 -10.09 33.71 12.04
N LEU A 134 -10.31 32.51 12.61
CA LEU A 134 -10.52 32.27 14.04
C LEU A 134 -9.27 32.64 14.88
N ARG A 135 -8.08 32.23 14.44
CA ARG A 135 -6.81 32.39 15.18
C ARG A 135 -6.27 33.83 15.12
N TYR A 136 -6.46 34.52 14.00
CA TYR A 136 -5.94 35.86 13.74
C TYR A 136 -7.01 36.96 13.85
N GLY A 137 -8.23 36.63 14.27
CA GLY A 137 -9.24 37.60 14.69
C GLY A 137 -9.82 38.44 13.56
N LYS A 138 -10.13 37.82 12.41
CA LYS A 138 -10.94 38.45 11.34
C LYS A 138 -12.42 38.11 11.42
N ILE A 139 -12.84 37.35 12.43
CA ILE A 139 -14.24 37.33 12.82
C ILE A 139 -14.57 38.75 13.31
N ASN A 140 -15.55 39.41 12.69
CA ASN A 140 -16.12 40.68 13.13
C ASN A 140 -16.80 40.53 14.51
N PHE A 141 -16.02 40.24 15.55
CA PHE A 141 -16.49 40.20 16.93
C PHE A 141 -17.02 41.56 17.37
N SER A 142 -16.54 42.67 16.77
CA SER A 142 -17.11 43.99 17.01
C SER A 142 -18.60 44.05 16.66
N SER A 143 -19.00 43.60 15.45
CA SER A 143 -20.42 43.64 15.07
C SER A 143 -21.29 42.70 15.89
N SER A 144 -20.77 41.54 16.30
CA SER A 144 -21.51 40.60 17.14
C SER A 144 -21.64 41.08 18.58
N ILE A 145 -20.61 41.72 19.13
CA ILE A 145 -20.63 42.32 20.47
C ILE A 145 -21.52 43.56 20.49
N ASP A 146 -21.46 44.40 19.46
CA ASP A 146 -22.32 45.58 19.34
C ASP A 146 -23.81 45.18 19.21
N SER A 147 -24.10 44.11 18.46
CA SER A 147 -25.45 43.52 18.38
C SER A 147 -25.92 43.00 19.74
N LEU A 148 -25.06 42.25 20.44
CA LEU A 148 -25.36 41.72 21.78
C LEU A 148 -25.60 42.83 22.80
N TYR A 149 -24.83 43.92 22.72
CA TYR A 149 -25.00 45.08 23.59
C TYR A 149 -26.34 45.78 23.32
N SER A 150 -26.71 45.93 22.05
CA SER A 150 -28.00 46.52 21.66
C SER A 150 -29.19 45.66 22.09
N GLU A 151 -29.09 44.34 21.98
CA GLU A 151 -30.11 43.40 22.44
C GLU A 151 -30.26 43.41 23.98
N LEU A 152 -29.14 43.42 24.70
CA LEU A 152 -29.14 43.52 26.17
C LEU A 152 -29.77 44.83 26.65
N HIS A 153 -29.47 45.94 25.97
CA HIS A 153 -30.02 47.24 26.33
C HIS A 153 -31.53 47.33 26.04
N GLN A 154 -32.00 46.73 24.94
CA GLN A 154 -33.44 46.61 24.68
C GLN A 154 -34.14 45.78 25.76
N LEU A 155 -33.54 44.67 26.18
CA LEU A 155 -34.10 43.78 27.19
C LEU A 155 -34.13 44.44 28.59
N GLU A 156 -33.09 45.20 28.94
CA GLU A 156 -33.05 46.05 30.13
C GLU A 156 -34.17 47.11 30.12
N THR A 157 -34.36 47.77 28.97
CA THR A 157 -35.41 48.79 28.82
C THR A 157 -36.81 48.18 28.97
N GLN A 158 -37.04 47.02 28.37
CA GLN A 158 -38.31 46.29 28.49
C GLN A 158 -38.58 45.82 29.93
N LEU A 159 -37.57 45.35 30.65
CA LEU A 159 -37.71 44.97 32.06
C LEU A 159 -38.03 46.18 32.95
N LEU A 160 -37.40 47.33 32.70
CA LEU A 160 -37.69 48.58 33.41
C LEU A 160 -39.10 49.11 33.12
N GLU A 161 -39.61 48.93 31.91
CA GLU A 161 -40.99 49.28 31.54
C GLU A 161 -42.02 48.31 32.13
N MET A 162 -41.71 47.01 32.23
CA MET A 162 -42.59 46.02 32.89
C MET A 162 -42.59 46.13 34.42
N GLY A 163 -41.56 46.75 35.01
CA GLY A 163 -41.45 46.98 36.45
C GLY A 163 -42.11 48.26 36.97
N ARG A 164 -42.73 49.06 36.09
CA ARG A 164 -43.56 50.23 36.42
C ARG A 164 -45.04 49.88 36.41
#